data_AF-A0A7J4NDF1-F1
#
_entry.id   AF-A0A7J4NDF1-F1
#
_cell.length_a   1.000
_cell.length_b   1.000
_cell.length_c   1.000
_cell.angle_alpha   90.00
_cell.angle_beta   90.00
_cell.angle_gamma   90.00
#
_symmetry.space_group_name_H-M   'P 1'
#
loop_
_entity.id
_entity.type
_entity.pdbx_description
1 polymer ?
#
loop_
_entity_poly.entity_id
_entity_poly.type
_entity_poly.pdbx_seq_one_letter_code
_entity_poly.pdbx_strand_id
1 'polypeptide(L)'
;MTTYSRDDFTAPVEDYDFSKASDVRSLIDQMAKAGGFTATKLAHARDVLRNSISKCNDEDVLNWLSFPACLCATGTRGFFLEAVKSKAFNVIITTCGTLDHDIARTYQDYFHGDFNLDDIALGEEGLNRLGNVIVPNECYGEILERVVLPWLVEIEEERTVERPDNPWLGFGSVELCWAMGDRIEDETSLLYWVAKHRIPMVIPGLSDGSIGAQLFMHRQKNPNFMVDFLADEQILSDLTWTAEESHALMVGGGISKHHVIWWNQYRDGLDSAVGITTAPEYDGSLSGARLKEAISWGKIRPEAPQVVVEGDASVILPILGADLFRD
;
A
#
# COMPACT_ATOMS: atom_id res chain seq x y z
N MET A 1 -11.15 16.56 -34.32
CA MET A 1 -11.84 17.38 -33.30
C MET A 1 -12.93 16.53 -32.72
N THR A 2 -12.94 16.35 -31.39
CA THR A 2 -14.07 15.72 -30.72
C THR A 2 -15.30 16.62 -30.87
N THR A 3 -16.37 16.09 -31.42
CA THR A 3 -17.65 16.79 -31.60
C THR A 3 -18.62 16.33 -30.53
N TYR A 4 -19.39 17.25 -29.95
CA TYR A 4 -20.41 16.97 -28.94
C TYR A 4 -21.79 17.46 -29.42
N SER A 5 -22.84 16.71 -29.11
CA SER A 5 -24.26 17.01 -29.36
C SER A 5 -25.02 17.12 -28.03
N ARG A 6 -26.15 17.86 -28.03
CA ARG A 6 -27.07 17.89 -26.87
C ARG A 6 -27.57 16.49 -26.52
N ASP A 7 -27.74 15.64 -27.53
CA ASP A 7 -28.27 14.29 -27.37
C ASP A 7 -27.23 13.29 -26.81
N ASP A 8 -25.97 13.70 -26.63
CA ASP A 8 -24.94 12.86 -26.01
C ASP A 8 -25.13 12.75 -24.48
N PHE A 9 -25.94 13.64 -23.88
CA PHE A 9 -26.14 13.73 -22.42
C PHE A 9 -27.53 13.21 -22.02
N THR A 10 -27.64 11.89 -21.79
CA THR A 10 -28.93 11.21 -21.57
C THR A 10 -29.21 10.77 -20.13
N ALA A 11 -28.18 10.71 -19.27
CA ALA A 11 -28.31 10.28 -17.88
C ALA A 11 -28.57 11.50 -16.96
N PRO A 12 -29.73 11.58 -16.27
CA PRO A 12 -29.99 12.67 -15.32
C PRO A 12 -29.21 12.46 -14.02
N VAL A 13 -29.00 13.57 -13.30
CA VAL A 13 -28.55 13.52 -11.91
C VAL A 13 -29.70 13.03 -11.04
N GLU A 14 -29.46 12.01 -10.23
CA GLU A 14 -30.45 11.43 -9.30
C GLU A 14 -30.12 11.78 -7.86
N ASP A 15 -31.09 12.29 -7.10
CA ASP A 15 -30.93 12.55 -5.67
C ASP A 15 -30.78 11.24 -4.88
N TYR A 16 -30.02 11.28 -3.77
CA TYR A 16 -29.94 10.15 -2.86
C TYR A 16 -31.31 9.82 -2.24
N ASP A 17 -31.66 8.54 -2.26
CA ASP A 17 -32.77 7.97 -1.51
C ASP A 17 -32.20 7.17 -0.33
N PHE A 18 -32.05 7.84 0.81
CA PHE A 18 -31.52 7.22 2.04
C PHE A 18 -32.42 6.10 2.60
N SER A 19 -33.70 6.03 2.20
CA SER A 19 -34.56 4.90 2.57
C SER A 19 -34.18 3.61 1.83
N LYS A 20 -33.49 3.74 0.69
CA LYS A 20 -32.99 2.64 -0.14
C LYS A 20 -31.49 2.38 0.00
N ALA A 21 -30.76 3.25 0.71
CA ALA A 21 -29.34 3.06 1.02
C ALA A 21 -29.18 2.19 2.28
N SER A 22 -29.63 0.93 2.21
CA SER A 22 -29.62 0.00 3.35
C SER A 22 -28.23 -0.53 3.70
N ASP A 23 -27.26 -0.37 2.80
CA ASP A 23 -25.88 -0.79 2.98
C ASP A 23 -24.89 0.04 2.15
N VAL A 24 -23.58 -0.25 2.31
CA VAL A 24 -22.53 0.48 1.60
C VAL A 24 -22.60 0.28 0.09
N ARG A 25 -22.96 -0.92 -0.38
CA ARG A 25 -23.11 -1.21 -1.82
C ARG A 25 -24.18 -0.34 -2.45
N SER A 26 -25.39 -0.34 -1.89
CA SER A 26 -26.50 0.50 -2.36
C SER A 26 -26.20 1.99 -2.27
N LEU A 27 -25.42 2.43 -1.28
CA LEU A 27 -24.93 3.81 -1.20
C LEU A 27 -23.97 4.14 -2.36
N ILE A 28 -22.97 3.30 -2.65
CA ILE A 28 -22.04 3.49 -3.76
C ILE A 28 -22.77 3.43 -5.11
N ASP A 29 -23.75 2.54 -5.27
CA ASP A 29 -24.60 2.47 -6.47
C ASP A 29 -25.39 3.76 -6.69
N GLN A 30 -25.86 4.42 -5.61
CA GLN A 30 -26.47 5.74 -5.71
C GLN A 30 -25.44 6.84 -6.02
N MET A 31 -24.22 6.77 -5.44
CA MET A 31 -23.12 7.70 -5.76
C MET A 31 -22.77 7.71 -7.26
N ALA A 32 -22.90 6.56 -7.95
CA ALA A 32 -22.71 6.46 -9.39
C ALA A 32 -23.69 7.34 -10.19
N LYS A 33 -24.89 7.59 -9.64
CA LYS A 33 -25.98 8.34 -10.28
C LYS A 33 -26.18 9.75 -9.72
N ALA A 34 -25.53 10.06 -8.59
CA ALA A 34 -25.63 11.31 -7.87
C ALA A 34 -25.04 12.54 -8.60
N GLY A 35 -24.39 12.32 -9.75
CA GLY A 35 -23.93 13.38 -10.63
C GLY A 35 -22.57 13.98 -10.24
N GLY A 36 -21.58 13.81 -11.12
CA GLY A 36 -20.32 14.56 -11.13
C GLY A 36 -19.39 14.44 -9.91
N PHE A 37 -18.22 15.07 -10.03
CA PHE A 37 -17.20 15.22 -8.97
C PHE A 37 -16.71 13.88 -8.38
N THR A 38 -16.31 13.87 -7.10
CA THR A 38 -15.61 12.74 -6.48
C THR A 38 -16.52 11.53 -6.22
N ALA A 39 -17.82 11.72 -6.00
CA ALA A 39 -18.75 10.63 -5.69
C ALA A 39 -18.84 9.62 -6.84
N THR A 40 -18.97 10.09 -8.09
CA THR A 40 -18.99 9.20 -9.27
C THR A 40 -17.64 8.53 -9.50
N LYS A 41 -16.53 9.21 -9.18
CA LYS A 41 -15.19 8.63 -9.23
C LYS A 41 -15.01 7.49 -8.22
N LEU A 42 -15.56 7.61 -7.02
CA LEU A 42 -15.53 6.54 -6.02
C LEU A 42 -16.29 5.29 -6.50
N ALA A 43 -17.47 5.48 -7.09
CA ALA A 43 -18.24 4.37 -7.65
C ALA A 43 -17.50 3.69 -8.82
N HIS A 44 -16.90 4.48 -9.71
CA HIS A 44 -16.08 3.95 -10.80
C HIS A 44 -14.82 3.22 -10.28
N ALA A 45 -14.16 3.77 -9.24
CA ALA A 45 -13.03 3.11 -8.60
C ALA A 45 -13.42 1.74 -8.04
N ARG A 46 -14.58 1.65 -7.36
CA ARG A 46 -15.14 0.38 -6.89
C ARG A 46 -15.31 -0.62 -8.03
N ASP A 47 -15.88 -0.21 -9.17
CA ASP A 47 -16.12 -1.11 -10.30
C ASP A 47 -14.82 -1.62 -10.92
N VAL A 48 -13.83 -0.74 -11.10
CA VAL A 48 -12.49 -1.10 -11.62
C VAL A 48 -11.80 -2.10 -10.68
N LEU A 49 -11.81 -1.83 -9.37
CA LEU A 49 -11.18 -2.71 -8.39
C LEU A 49 -11.89 -4.05 -8.27
N ARG A 50 -13.23 -4.07 -8.30
CA ARG A 50 -13.99 -5.34 -8.26
C ARG A 50 -13.64 -6.22 -9.46
N ASN A 51 -13.52 -5.62 -10.64
CA ASN A 51 -13.11 -6.35 -11.85
C ASN A 51 -11.70 -6.93 -11.70
N SER A 52 -10.70 -6.13 -11.27
CA SER A 52 -9.33 -6.65 -11.10
C SER A 52 -9.24 -7.72 -10.01
N ILE A 53 -9.91 -7.52 -8.87
CA ILE A 53 -9.92 -8.49 -7.75
C ILE A 53 -10.53 -9.82 -8.20
N SER A 54 -11.56 -9.81 -9.04
CA SER A 54 -12.17 -11.04 -9.55
C SER A 54 -11.24 -11.94 -10.37
N LYS A 55 -10.14 -11.37 -10.89
CA LYS A 55 -9.13 -12.05 -11.70
C LYS A 55 -7.87 -12.44 -10.90
N CYS A 56 -7.79 -12.10 -9.61
CA CYS A 56 -6.54 -12.22 -8.84
C CYS A 56 -6.06 -13.67 -8.61
N ASN A 57 -6.89 -14.67 -8.89
CA ASN A 57 -6.54 -16.09 -8.79
C ASN A 57 -5.94 -16.66 -10.08
N ASP A 58 -5.93 -15.89 -11.17
CA ASP A 58 -5.32 -16.31 -12.44
C ASP A 58 -3.80 -16.15 -12.32
N GLU A 59 -3.03 -17.18 -12.70
CA GLU A 59 -1.58 -17.26 -12.45
C GLU A 59 -0.78 -16.13 -13.11
N ASP A 60 -1.28 -15.57 -14.22
CA ASP A 60 -0.61 -14.53 -15.01
C ASP A 60 -1.20 -13.13 -14.80
N VAL A 61 -1.97 -12.91 -13.72
CA VAL A 61 -2.59 -11.61 -13.39
C VAL A 61 -1.94 -11.00 -12.16
N LEU A 62 -1.44 -9.77 -12.30
CA LEU A 62 -0.91 -8.99 -11.17
C LEU A 62 -1.92 -7.97 -10.68
N ASN A 63 -2.21 -7.99 -9.39
CA ASN A 63 -2.96 -6.96 -8.68
C ASN A 63 -2.03 -6.27 -7.68
N TRP A 64 -1.57 -5.09 -8.05
CA TRP A 64 -0.67 -4.25 -7.28
C TRP A 64 -1.43 -3.43 -6.24
N LEU A 65 -0.92 -3.42 -5.01
CA LEU A 65 -1.34 -2.52 -3.96
C LEU A 65 -0.16 -1.64 -3.56
N SER A 66 -0.32 -0.31 -3.62
CA SER A 66 0.68 0.59 -3.05
C SER A 66 0.09 1.64 -2.13
N PHE A 67 0.82 1.95 -1.06
CA PHE A 67 0.39 2.90 -0.04
C PHE A 67 1.58 3.44 0.77
N PRO A 68 1.52 4.69 1.27
CA PRO A 68 2.46 5.20 2.26
C PRO A 68 2.18 4.61 3.65
N ALA A 69 3.21 4.57 4.49
CA ALA A 69 3.16 4.00 5.84
C ALA A 69 2.11 4.62 6.77
N CYS A 70 1.82 5.92 6.63
CA CYS A 70 1.03 6.67 7.60
C CYS A 70 -0.36 6.06 7.87
N LEU A 71 -0.98 5.43 6.86
CA LEU A 71 -2.29 4.78 7.02
C LEU A 71 -2.23 3.54 7.92
N CYS A 72 -1.08 2.86 8.01
CA CYS A 72 -0.86 1.75 8.93
C CYS A 72 -0.77 2.18 10.40
N ALA A 73 -0.53 3.47 10.68
CA ALA A 73 -0.66 4.03 12.03
C ALA A 73 -2.12 4.22 12.47
N THR A 74 -3.09 4.08 11.55
CA THR A 74 -4.52 4.34 11.79
C THR A 74 -5.35 3.05 11.74
N GLY A 75 -6.66 3.16 11.98
CA GLY A 75 -7.62 2.07 11.73
C GLY A 75 -7.70 1.64 10.26
N THR A 76 -7.25 2.48 9.33
CA THR A 76 -7.20 2.17 7.88
C THR A 76 -6.30 0.97 7.57
N ARG A 77 -5.38 0.59 8.47
CA ARG A 77 -4.60 -0.67 8.39
C ARG A 77 -5.49 -1.87 8.10
N GLY A 78 -6.71 -1.90 8.65
CA GLY A 78 -7.67 -2.99 8.43
C GLY A 78 -8.05 -3.22 6.97
N PHE A 79 -8.05 -2.18 6.13
CA PHE A 79 -8.26 -2.34 4.68
C PHE A 79 -7.14 -3.16 4.05
N PHE A 80 -5.88 -2.82 4.35
CA PHE A 80 -4.72 -3.53 3.80
C PHE A 80 -4.64 -4.96 4.35
N LEU A 81 -4.96 -5.14 5.63
CA LEU A 81 -5.00 -6.46 6.25
C LEU A 81 -5.96 -7.40 5.51
N GLU A 82 -7.21 -6.95 5.30
CA GLU A 82 -8.22 -7.75 4.58
C GLU A 82 -7.86 -7.93 3.10
N ALA A 83 -7.29 -6.92 2.45
CA ALA A 83 -6.78 -6.99 1.08
C ALA A 83 -5.73 -8.10 0.89
N VAL A 84 -4.79 -8.23 1.82
CA VAL A 84 -3.75 -9.26 1.80
C VAL A 84 -4.31 -10.62 2.22
N LYS A 85 -5.11 -10.65 3.29
CA LYS A 85 -5.72 -11.88 3.82
C LYS A 85 -6.60 -12.59 2.78
N SER A 86 -7.41 -11.83 2.06
CA SER A 86 -8.27 -12.32 0.96
C SER A 86 -7.52 -12.58 -0.35
N LYS A 87 -6.21 -12.27 -0.41
CA LYS A 87 -5.41 -12.29 -1.63
C LYS A 87 -6.04 -11.48 -2.77
N ALA A 88 -6.71 -10.38 -2.44
CA ALA A 88 -7.26 -9.46 -3.43
C ALA A 88 -6.16 -8.73 -4.24
N PHE A 89 -4.98 -8.62 -3.63
CA PHE A 89 -3.76 -8.09 -4.24
C PHE A 89 -2.60 -9.06 -3.98
N ASN A 90 -1.74 -9.22 -4.97
CA ASN A 90 -0.67 -10.22 -4.97
C ASN A 90 0.72 -9.62 -5.16
N VAL A 91 0.86 -8.28 -5.28
CA VAL A 91 2.14 -7.57 -5.19
C VAL A 91 1.95 -6.27 -4.42
N ILE A 92 2.84 -5.98 -3.47
CA ILE A 92 2.74 -4.79 -2.61
C ILE A 92 3.98 -3.93 -2.76
N ILE A 93 3.79 -2.62 -2.95
CA ILE A 93 4.87 -1.63 -2.84
C ILE A 93 4.53 -0.64 -1.72
N THR A 94 5.39 -0.52 -0.71
CA THR A 94 5.17 0.41 0.41
C THR A 94 6.47 1.07 0.88
N THR A 95 6.42 1.74 2.03
CA THR A 95 7.54 2.47 2.64
C THR A 95 7.92 1.84 3.97
N CYS A 96 9.17 2.04 4.44
CA CYS A 96 9.71 1.36 5.63
C CYS A 96 8.83 1.52 6.88
N GLY A 97 8.25 2.70 7.09
CA GLY A 97 7.32 2.94 8.20
C GLY A 97 6.12 1.97 8.28
N THR A 98 5.77 1.26 7.20
CA THR A 98 4.75 0.21 7.24
C THR A 98 5.16 -0.92 8.17
N LEU A 99 6.44 -1.32 8.15
CA LEU A 99 6.97 -2.31 9.08
C LEU A 99 7.02 -1.74 10.51
N ASP A 100 7.45 -0.49 10.67
CA ASP A 100 7.48 0.19 11.98
C ASP A 100 6.10 0.12 12.66
N HIS A 101 5.07 0.57 11.94
CA HIS A 101 3.71 0.65 12.48
C HIS A 101 3.05 -0.72 12.62
N ASP A 102 3.25 -1.62 11.67
CA ASP A 102 2.58 -2.92 11.71
C ASP A 102 3.12 -3.76 12.88
N ILE A 103 4.45 -3.86 12.99
CA ILE A 103 5.11 -4.62 14.07
C ILE A 103 4.87 -3.95 15.42
N ALA A 104 5.10 -2.64 15.57
CA ALA A 104 4.94 -2.00 16.88
C ALA A 104 3.50 -2.15 17.44
N ARG A 105 2.50 -2.10 16.56
CA ARG A 105 1.08 -2.23 16.94
C ARG A 105 0.63 -3.65 17.26
N THR A 106 1.45 -4.67 17.09
CA THR A 106 1.18 -6.00 17.68
C THR A 106 1.58 -6.07 19.16
N TYR A 107 2.37 -5.10 19.64
CA TYR A 107 2.88 -5.07 21.03
C TYR A 107 2.34 -3.92 21.86
N GLN A 108 1.96 -2.79 21.24
CA GLN A 108 1.52 -1.60 21.95
C GLN A 108 0.46 -0.82 21.16
N ASP A 109 -0.52 -0.26 21.88
CA ASP A 109 -1.58 0.54 21.29
C ASP A 109 -1.08 1.92 20.84
N TYR A 110 -1.69 2.43 19.78
CA TYR A 110 -1.60 3.83 19.37
C TYR A 110 -2.89 4.53 19.75
N PHE A 111 -2.82 5.83 20.05
CA PHE A 111 -3.94 6.56 20.62
C PHE A 111 -4.44 7.67 19.70
N HIS A 112 -5.72 8.02 19.84
CA HIS A 112 -6.26 9.21 19.19
C HIS A 112 -5.62 10.46 19.80
N GLY A 113 -5.28 11.42 18.94
CA GLY A 113 -4.79 12.73 19.32
C GLY A 113 -5.48 13.84 18.54
N ASP A 114 -4.81 14.98 18.45
CA ASP A 114 -5.27 16.15 17.69
C ASP A 114 -4.07 16.76 16.94
N PHE A 115 -4.33 17.37 15.78
CA PHE A 115 -3.30 18.04 14.98
C PHE A 115 -2.68 19.24 15.69
N ASN A 116 -3.37 19.81 16.69
CA ASN A 116 -2.98 21.03 17.40
C ASN A 116 -2.37 20.77 18.79
N LEU A 117 -2.03 19.52 19.12
CA LEU A 117 -1.31 19.21 20.36
C LEU A 117 0.07 19.88 20.37
N ASP A 118 0.53 20.25 21.56
CA ASP A 118 1.86 20.85 21.76
C ASP A 118 2.94 19.78 21.64
N ASP A 119 3.72 19.83 20.56
CA ASP A 119 4.78 18.87 20.27
C ASP A 119 5.93 18.91 21.30
N ILE A 120 6.17 20.05 21.97
CA ILE A 120 7.18 20.13 23.03
C ILE A 120 6.70 19.34 24.25
N ALA A 121 5.47 19.57 24.68
CA ALA A 121 4.88 18.86 25.82
C ALA A 121 4.76 17.35 25.54
N LEU A 122 4.40 16.97 24.31
CA LEU A 122 4.41 15.56 23.90
C LEU A 122 5.80 14.95 24.00
N GLY A 123 6.83 15.64 23.51
CA GLY A 123 8.21 15.19 23.58
C GLY A 123 8.72 15.01 25.01
N GLU A 124 8.36 15.91 25.92
CA GLU A 124 8.69 15.83 27.36
C GLU A 124 8.08 14.59 28.04
N GLU A 125 6.89 14.17 27.59
CA GLU A 125 6.20 12.97 28.07
C GLU A 125 6.56 11.69 27.27
N GLY A 126 7.52 11.77 26.35
CA GLY A 126 7.95 10.61 25.57
C GLY A 126 6.92 10.13 24.53
N LEU A 127 6.19 11.07 23.92
CA LEU A 127 5.15 10.81 22.92
C LEU A 127 5.53 11.43 21.57
N ASN A 128 5.40 10.65 20.50
CA ASN A 128 5.46 11.14 19.12
C ASN A 128 4.05 11.40 18.57
N ARG A 129 3.92 12.37 17.67
CA ARG A 129 2.68 12.65 16.95
C ARG A 129 2.83 12.35 15.47
N LEU A 130 1.89 11.58 14.93
CA LEU A 130 1.70 11.33 13.50
C LEU A 130 0.33 11.88 13.11
N GLY A 131 0.31 13.13 12.63
CA GLY A 131 -0.94 13.84 12.34
C GLY A 131 -1.78 14.03 13.61
N ASN A 132 -2.89 13.28 13.71
CA ASN A 132 -3.78 13.20 14.87
C ASN A 132 -3.74 11.82 15.55
N VAL A 133 -2.64 11.08 15.41
CA VAL A 133 -2.37 9.83 16.12
C VAL A 133 -1.17 10.04 17.05
N ILE A 134 -1.27 9.52 18.26
CA ILE A 134 -0.22 9.57 19.28
C ILE A 134 0.43 8.19 19.41
N VAL A 135 1.75 8.19 19.35
CA VAL A 135 2.58 6.99 19.39
C VAL A 135 3.59 7.10 20.54
N PRO A 136 3.52 6.23 21.55
CA PRO A 136 4.55 6.17 22.59
C PRO A 136 5.95 5.94 22.01
N ASN A 137 6.97 6.61 22.56
CA ASN A 137 8.34 6.48 22.06
C ASN A 137 8.87 5.05 22.13
N GLU A 138 8.44 4.25 23.12
CA GLU A 138 8.87 2.86 23.23
C GLU A 138 8.49 2.02 21.99
N CYS A 139 7.44 2.41 21.25
CA CYS A 139 7.01 1.74 20.02
C CYS A 139 8.07 1.78 18.93
N TYR A 140 8.90 2.83 18.87
CA TYR A 140 9.90 3.02 17.84
C TYR A 140 11.32 2.63 18.29
N GLY A 141 11.59 2.69 19.59
CA GLY A 141 12.88 2.32 20.16
C GLY A 141 12.86 0.92 20.76
N GLU A 142 12.54 0.86 22.05
CA GLU A 142 12.72 -0.33 22.89
C GLU A 142 11.95 -1.56 22.40
N ILE A 143 10.71 -1.39 21.94
CA ILE A 143 9.88 -2.52 21.48
C ILE A 143 10.48 -3.11 20.21
N LEU A 144 10.74 -2.28 19.19
CA LEU A 144 11.31 -2.76 17.94
C LEU A 144 12.71 -3.33 18.14
N GLU A 145 13.56 -2.69 18.95
CA GLU A 145 14.90 -3.24 19.23
C GLU A 145 14.84 -4.61 19.90
N ARG A 146 13.99 -4.76 20.93
CA ARG A 146 13.84 -6.02 21.66
C ARG A 146 13.29 -7.16 20.80
N VAL A 147 12.48 -6.84 19.80
CA VAL A 147 11.82 -7.84 18.93
C VAL A 147 12.64 -8.12 17.68
N VAL A 148 13.07 -7.08 16.98
CA VAL A 148 13.68 -7.16 15.65
C VAL A 148 15.12 -7.62 15.70
N LEU A 149 15.92 -7.17 16.68
CA LEU A 149 17.33 -7.58 16.73
C LEU A 149 17.50 -9.10 16.93
N PRO A 150 16.76 -9.77 17.84
CA PRO A 150 16.80 -11.23 17.91
C PRO A 150 16.41 -11.91 16.60
N TRP A 151 15.36 -11.43 15.92
CA TRP A 151 14.96 -11.97 14.62
C TRP A 151 16.07 -11.84 13.58
N LEU A 152 16.77 -10.70 13.53
CA LEU A 152 17.88 -10.50 12.58
C LEU A 152 19.06 -11.46 12.83
N VAL A 153 19.33 -11.81 14.09
CA VAL A 153 20.33 -12.83 14.43
C VAL A 153 19.91 -14.21 13.92
N GLU A 154 18.67 -14.62 14.18
CA GLU A 154 18.14 -15.91 13.71
C GLU A 154 18.12 -15.99 12.18
N ILE A 155 17.68 -14.91 11.51
CA ILE A 155 17.69 -14.81 10.04
C ILE A 155 19.13 -14.96 9.51
N GLU A 156 20.11 -14.31 10.15
CA GLU A 156 21.52 -14.44 9.76
C GLU A 156 22.02 -15.87 9.89
N GLU A 157 21.66 -16.58 10.96
CA GLU A 157 22.02 -17.98 11.16
C GLU A 157 21.39 -18.88 10.08
N GLU A 158 20.08 -18.73 9.83
CA GLU A 158 19.34 -19.47 8.80
C GLU A 158 19.96 -19.26 7.41
N ARG A 159 20.20 -17.99 7.05
CA ARG A 159 20.76 -17.61 5.76
C ARG A 159 22.21 -18.07 5.59
N THR A 160 22.98 -18.09 6.67
CA THR A 160 24.36 -18.60 6.65
C THR A 160 24.39 -20.10 6.42
N VAL A 161 23.42 -20.85 6.96
CA VAL A 161 23.27 -22.29 6.70
C VAL A 161 22.80 -22.54 5.26
N GLU A 162 21.81 -21.78 4.78
CA GLU A 162 21.26 -21.94 3.43
C GLU A 162 22.27 -21.58 2.33
N ARG A 163 23.03 -20.49 2.53
CA ARG A 163 23.98 -19.93 1.55
C ARG A 163 25.33 -19.57 2.19
N PRO A 164 26.19 -20.55 2.50
CA PRO A 164 27.44 -20.33 3.23
C PRO A 164 28.41 -19.34 2.56
N ASP A 165 28.44 -19.31 1.23
CA ASP A 165 29.38 -18.47 0.48
C ASP A 165 28.94 -16.99 0.42
N ASN A 166 27.62 -16.74 0.38
CA ASN A 166 27.05 -15.40 0.40
C ASN A 166 25.62 -15.44 0.96
N PRO A 167 25.47 -15.33 2.29
CA PRO A 167 24.17 -15.42 2.97
C PRO A 167 23.17 -14.36 2.51
N TRP A 168 23.64 -13.25 1.95
CA TRP A 168 22.82 -12.08 1.66
C TRP A 168 22.47 -11.93 0.18
N LEU A 169 22.98 -12.80 -0.70
CA LEU A 169 22.61 -12.79 -2.11
C LEU A 169 21.12 -13.06 -2.27
N GLY A 170 20.39 -12.15 -2.92
CA GLY A 170 18.95 -12.26 -3.10
C GLY A 170 18.12 -11.85 -1.87
N PHE A 171 18.76 -11.42 -0.78
CA PHE A 171 18.05 -11.01 0.45
C PHE A 171 17.65 -9.54 0.37
N GLY A 172 16.58 -9.26 -0.38
CA GLY A 172 15.96 -7.94 -0.50
C GLY A 172 14.91 -7.68 0.58
N SER A 173 14.11 -6.63 0.40
CA SER A 173 12.98 -6.32 1.29
C SER A 173 11.89 -7.39 1.26
N VAL A 174 11.69 -8.10 0.13
CA VAL A 174 10.71 -9.20 0.05
C VAL A 174 11.07 -10.33 1.01
N GLU A 175 12.29 -10.86 0.91
CA GLU A 175 12.78 -11.93 1.78
C GLU A 175 12.83 -11.47 3.25
N LEU A 176 13.25 -10.23 3.50
CA LEU A 176 13.22 -9.66 4.85
C LEU A 176 11.80 -9.64 5.44
N CYS A 177 10.82 -9.16 4.67
CA CYS A 177 9.43 -9.09 5.10
C CYS A 177 8.85 -10.48 5.39
N TRP A 178 9.16 -11.45 4.54
CA TRP A 178 8.77 -12.84 4.75
C TRP A 178 9.42 -13.44 6.00
N ALA A 179 10.73 -13.28 6.17
CA ALA A 179 11.45 -13.81 7.30
C ALA A 179 11.02 -13.19 8.64
N MET A 180 10.69 -11.89 8.66
CA MET A 180 10.11 -11.23 9.83
C MET A 180 8.66 -11.67 10.08
N GLY A 181 7.83 -11.74 9.03
CA GLY A 181 6.43 -12.13 9.16
C GLY A 181 6.23 -13.59 9.60
N ASP A 182 7.13 -14.50 9.22
CA ASP A 182 7.14 -15.89 9.67
C ASP A 182 7.37 -16.03 11.19
N ARG A 183 7.87 -14.98 11.84
CA ARG A 183 8.12 -14.92 13.30
C ARG A 183 7.00 -14.21 14.07
N ILE A 184 6.00 -13.68 13.38
CA ILE A 184 4.85 -13.01 14.00
C ILE A 184 3.74 -14.05 14.20
N GLU A 185 3.25 -14.19 15.42
CA GLU A 185 2.11 -15.08 15.77
C GLU A 185 0.84 -14.26 16.07
N ASP A 186 0.58 -13.23 15.27
CA ASP A 186 -0.55 -12.31 15.43
C ASP A 186 -1.25 -12.10 14.08
N GLU A 187 -2.46 -12.64 13.92
CA GLU A 187 -3.26 -12.50 12.70
C GLU A 187 -3.75 -11.07 12.43
N THR A 188 -3.59 -10.15 13.39
CA THR A 188 -3.89 -8.73 13.17
C THR A 188 -2.77 -7.99 12.44
N SER A 189 -1.57 -8.59 12.32
CA SER A 189 -0.43 -8.04 11.58
C SER A 189 -0.62 -8.21 10.07
N LEU A 190 -0.37 -7.13 9.32
CA LEU A 190 -0.25 -7.18 7.87
C LEU A 190 0.91 -8.09 7.45
N LEU A 191 2.06 -7.95 8.10
CA LEU A 191 3.29 -8.68 7.78
C LEU A 191 3.15 -10.19 7.97
N TYR A 192 2.38 -10.62 8.98
CA TYR A 192 2.00 -12.02 9.16
C TYR A 192 1.33 -12.60 7.89
N TRP A 193 0.31 -11.91 7.36
CA TRP A 193 -0.40 -12.40 6.17
C TRP A 193 0.44 -12.29 4.89
N VAL A 194 1.29 -11.26 4.79
CA VAL A 194 2.26 -11.14 3.69
C VAL A 194 3.18 -12.35 3.65
N ALA A 195 3.75 -12.77 4.78
CA ALA A 195 4.61 -13.94 4.87
C ALA A 195 3.83 -15.26 4.65
N LYS A 196 2.68 -15.41 5.30
CA LYS A 196 1.82 -16.61 5.19
C LYS A 196 1.40 -16.91 3.77
N HIS A 197 1.12 -15.88 2.98
CA HIS A 197 0.73 -16.02 1.57
C HIS A 197 1.88 -15.87 0.59
N ARG A 198 3.10 -15.60 1.07
CA ARG A 198 4.29 -15.28 0.26
C ARG A 198 4.01 -14.20 -0.78
N ILE A 199 3.29 -13.16 -0.36
CA ILE A 199 3.03 -11.99 -1.22
C ILE A 199 4.32 -11.16 -1.28
N PRO A 200 4.89 -10.88 -2.46
CA PRO A 200 6.04 -10.00 -2.59
C PRO A 200 5.69 -8.58 -2.12
N MET A 201 6.30 -8.15 -1.02
CA MET A 201 6.19 -6.79 -0.50
C MET A 201 7.54 -6.08 -0.64
N VAL A 202 7.62 -5.12 -1.56
CA VAL A 202 8.84 -4.37 -1.84
C VAL A 202 8.79 -3.02 -1.13
N ILE A 203 9.92 -2.65 -0.52
CA ILE A 203 10.14 -1.40 0.19
C ILE A 203 11.38 -0.71 -0.38
N PRO A 204 11.25 0.12 -1.43
CA PRO A 204 12.41 0.73 -2.08
C PRO A 204 13.19 1.70 -1.18
N GLY A 205 12.52 2.26 -0.17
CA GLY A 205 13.13 3.15 0.83
C GLY A 205 13.37 2.48 2.18
N LEU A 206 13.90 1.24 2.21
CA LEU A 206 13.96 0.43 3.43
C LEU A 206 14.77 1.07 4.57
N SER A 207 15.77 1.91 4.27
CA SER A 207 16.55 2.57 5.33
C SER A 207 15.82 3.73 6.03
N ASP A 208 14.68 4.19 5.50
CA ASP A 208 13.97 5.37 5.98
C ASP A 208 12.85 5.03 6.97
N GLY A 209 13.23 4.55 8.16
CA GLY A 209 12.31 4.18 9.24
C GLY A 209 13.03 3.56 10.43
N SER A 210 12.29 3.22 11.50
CA SER A 210 12.90 2.59 12.67
C SER A 210 13.43 1.19 12.36
N ILE A 211 12.72 0.38 11.56
CA ILE A 211 13.28 -0.87 11.06
C ILE A 211 14.59 -0.63 10.30
N GLY A 212 14.66 0.41 9.47
CA GLY A 212 15.91 0.82 8.82
C GLY A 212 17.05 1.08 9.82
N ALA A 213 16.75 1.75 10.94
CA ALA A 213 17.70 1.96 12.02
C ALA A 213 18.10 0.65 12.72
N GLN A 214 17.16 -0.28 12.96
CA GLN A 214 17.46 -1.60 13.53
C GLN A 214 18.38 -2.42 12.63
N LEU A 215 18.13 -2.42 11.31
CA LEU A 215 19.00 -3.06 10.31
C LEU A 215 20.43 -2.47 10.36
N PHE A 216 20.54 -1.16 10.49
CA PHE A 216 21.83 -0.50 10.64
C PHE A 216 22.53 -0.86 11.96
N MET A 217 21.81 -0.91 13.09
CA MET A 217 22.39 -1.34 14.36
C MET A 217 22.86 -2.79 14.33
N HIS A 218 22.12 -3.67 13.66
CA HIS A 218 22.55 -5.06 13.43
C HIS A 218 23.83 -5.11 12.58
N ARG A 219 23.90 -4.35 11.48
CA ARG A 219 25.11 -4.19 10.64
C ARG A 219 26.33 -3.73 11.45
N GLN A 220 26.16 -2.86 12.44
CA GLN A 220 27.26 -2.39 13.29
C GLN A 220 27.87 -3.50 14.14
N LYS A 221 27.06 -4.50 14.55
CA LYS A 221 27.51 -5.67 15.29
C LYS A 221 27.98 -6.79 14.36
N ASN A 222 27.37 -6.90 13.17
CA ASN A 222 27.63 -7.90 12.14
C ASN A 222 28.02 -7.21 10.82
N PRO A 223 29.30 -6.82 10.63
CA PRO A 223 29.74 -6.02 9.48
C PRO A 223 29.55 -6.67 8.10
N ASN A 224 29.18 -7.95 8.06
CA ASN A 224 28.89 -8.69 6.84
C ASN A 224 27.40 -8.66 6.46
N PHE A 225 26.49 -8.31 7.37
CA PHE A 225 25.05 -8.26 7.14
C PHE A 225 24.67 -7.31 5.99
N MET A 226 24.14 -7.79 4.87
CA MET A 226 23.73 -6.94 3.76
C MET A 226 22.25 -7.15 3.44
N VAL A 227 21.58 -6.07 3.03
CA VAL A 227 20.33 -6.17 2.28
C VAL A 227 20.66 -5.96 0.82
N ASP A 228 20.34 -6.94 -0.02
CA ASP A 228 20.54 -6.88 -1.47
C ASP A 228 19.40 -6.07 -2.10
N PHE A 229 19.62 -4.76 -2.20
CA PHE A 229 18.65 -3.83 -2.75
C PHE A 229 18.17 -4.19 -4.17
N LEU A 230 19.04 -4.79 -4.99
CA LEU A 230 18.72 -5.13 -6.38
C LEU A 230 17.97 -6.47 -6.51
N ALA A 231 17.92 -7.27 -5.45
CA ALA A 231 17.17 -8.52 -5.44
C ALA A 231 15.68 -8.29 -5.70
N ASP A 232 15.09 -7.27 -5.07
CA ASP A 232 13.68 -6.94 -5.25
C ASP A 232 13.39 -6.48 -6.69
N GLU A 233 14.32 -5.74 -7.30
CA GLU A 233 14.18 -5.28 -8.69
C GLU A 233 14.17 -6.48 -9.67
N GLN A 234 14.91 -7.55 -9.39
CA GLN A 234 14.83 -8.79 -10.16
C GLN A 234 13.45 -9.45 -10.03
N ILE A 235 12.91 -9.54 -8.80
CA ILE A 235 11.57 -10.10 -8.56
C ILE A 235 10.50 -9.30 -9.34
N LEU A 236 10.55 -7.96 -9.28
CA LEU A 236 9.62 -7.10 -10.00
C LEU A 236 9.77 -7.25 -11.52
N SER A 237 10.99 -7.38 -12.02
CA SER A 237 11.26 -7.67 -13.43
C SER A 237 10.64 -8.98 -13.87
N ASP A 238 10.82 -10.06 -13.10
CA ASP A 238 10.33 -11.39 -13.43
C ASP A 238 8.80 -11.41 -13.44
N LEU A 239 8.15 -10.86 -12.40
CA LEU A 239 6.70 -10.75 -12.31
C LEU A 239 6.11 -9.97 -13.49
N THR A 240 6.65 -8.79 -13.79
CA THR A 240 6.12 -7.94 -14.86
C THR A 240 6.32 -8.52 -16.25
N TRP A 241 7.41 -9.26 -16.46
CA TRP A 241 7.72 -9.88 -17.75
C TRP A 241 6.78 -11.04 -18.09
N THR A 242 6.30 -11.79 -17.09
CA THR A 242 5.42 -12.95 -17.29
C THR A 242 3.92 -12.62 -17.23
N ALA A 243 3.54 -11.45 -16.71
CA ALA A 243 2.14 -11.10 -16.48
C ALA A 243 1.36 -10.75 -17.76
N GLU A 244 0.28 -11.49 -18.02
CA GLU A 244 -0.69 -11.22 -19.09
C GLU A 244 -1.57 -10.00 -18.79
N GLU A 245 -2.03 -9.84 -17.53
CA GLU A 245 -2.75 -8.64 -17.07
C GLU A 245 -2.11 -8.05 -15.81
N SER A 246 -2.20 -6.73 -15.67
CA SER A 246 -1.66 -6.01 -14.51
C SER A 246 -2.53 -4.83 -14.12
N HIS A 247 -3.03 -4.84 -12.89
CA HIS A 247 -3.97 -3.87 -12.35
C HIS A 247 -3.43 -3.26 -11.05
N ALA A 248 -3.73 -1.99 -10.76
CA ALA A 248 -3.19 -1.35 -9.58
C ALA A 248 -4.20 -0.52 -8.78
N LEU A 249 -4.16 -0.67 -7.45
CA LEU A 249 -4.66 0.31 -6.49
C LEU A 249 -3.47 1.06 -5.88
N MET A 250 -3.36 2.35 -6.20
CA MET A 250 -2.31 3.23 -5.70
C MET A 250 -2.91 4.26 -4.75
N VAL A 251 -2.64 4.10 -3.47
CA VAL A 251 -3.08 4.99 -2.39
C VAL A 251 -1.94 5.97 -2.07
N GLY A 252 -2.25 7.25 -2.06
CA GLY A 252 -1.27 8.32 -1.85
C GLY A 252 -0.36 8.52 -3.07
N GLY A 253 0.93 8.71 -2.79
CA GLY A 253 1.94 9.10 -3.79
C GLY A 253 3.34 8.67 -3.40
N GLY A 254 4.35 9.44 -3.80
CA GLY A 254 5.74 9.18 -3.48
C GLY A 254 6.30 7.92 -4.15
N ILE A 255 7.28 7.31 -3.49
CA ILE A 255 8.03 6.16 -4.02
C ILE A 255 7.15 4.93 -4.24
N SER A 256 6.15 4.70 -3.37
CA SER A 256 5.26 3.53 -3.47
C SER A 256 4.38 3.57 -4.70
N LYS A 257 3.82 4.73 -5.05
CA LYS A 257 3.12 4.95 -6.32
C LYS A 257 4.08 4.80 -7.50
N HIS A 258 5.26 5.44 -7.44
CA HIS A 258 6.19 5.46 -8.58
C HIS A 258 6.64 4.08 -8.99
N HIS A 259 7.07 3.26 -8.02
CA HIS A 259 7.64 1.94 -8.29
C HIS A 259 6.65 1.04 -9.02
N VAL A 260 5.35 1.08 -8.67
CA VAL A 260 4.31 0.32 -9.38
C VAL A 260 4.23 0.72 -10.85
N ILE A 261 4.04 2.01 -11.13
CA ILE A 261 3.85 2.49 -12.51
C ILE A 261 5.14 2.39 -13.32
N TRP A 262 6.31 2.51 -12.69
CA TRP A 262 7.61 2.36 -13.32
C TRP A 262 7.80 0.95 -13.87
N TRP A 263 7.54 -0.06 -13.04
CA TRP A 263 7.71 -1.46 -13.43
C TRP A 263 6.71 -1.91 -14.48
N ASN A 264 5.49 -1.37 -14.44
CA ASN A 264 4.49 -1.68 -15.45
C ASN A 264 4.78 -1.06 -16.83
N GLN A 265 5.70 -0.09 -16.93
CA GLN A 265 6.09 0.46 -18.24
C GLN A 265 6.77 -0.58 -19.14
N TYR A 266 7.39 -1.60 -18.55
CA TYR A 266 8.12 -2.64 -19.28
C TYR A 266 7.20 -3.69 -19.92
N ARG A 267 5.89 -3.62 -19.66
CA ARG A 267 4.85 -4.48 -20.24
C ARG A 267 3.77 -3.69 -20.99
N ASP A 268 4.16 -2.52 -21.52
CA ASP A 268 3.29 -1.56 -22.21
C ASP A 268 2.19 -0.91 -21.32
N GLY A 269 2.37 -0.98 -19.99
CA GLY A 269 1.55 -0.28 -19.01
C GLY A 269 0.55 -1.16 -18.26
N LEU A 270 -0.08 -0.58 -17.24
CA LEU A 270 -1.20 -1.19 -16.51
C LEU A 270 -2.44 -1.33 -17.40
N ASP A 271 -3.16 -2.45 -17.21
CA ASP A 271 -4.44 -2.79 -17.83
C ASP A 271 -5.63 -2.13 -17.13
N SER A 272 -5.50 -1.81 -15.84
CA SER A 272 -6.38 -0.84 -15.16
C SER A 272 -5.71 -0.21 -13.94
N ALA A 273 -6.14 1.00 -13.56
CA ALA A 273 -5.51 1.72 -12.45
C ALA A 273 -6.49 2.59 -11.66
N VAL A 274 -6.48 2.45 -10.33
CA VAL A 274 -7.17 3.33 -9.40
C VAL A 274 -6.15 4.07 -8.55
N GLY A 275 -6.22 5.40 -8.56
CA GLY A 275 -5.44 6.27 -7.70
C GLY A 275 -6.32 6.93 -6.63
N ILE A 276 -5.87 6.99 -5.38
CA ILE A 276 -6.50 7.79 -4.32
C ILE A 276 -5.46 8.77 -3.80
N THR A 277 -5.70 10.08 -3.89
CA THR A 277 -4.68 11.06 -3.47
C THR A 277 -5.28 12.38 -3.02
N THR A 278 -4.61 13.03 -2.07
CA THR A 278 -4.85 14.43 -1.68
C THR A 278 -3.91 15.40 -2.39
N ALA A 279 -2.89 14.89 -3.10
CA ALA A 279 -1.88 15.73 -3.74
C ALA A 279 -2.44 16.48 -4.97
N PRO A 280 -2.16 17.79 -5.09
CA PRO A 280 -2.61 18.59 -6.23
C PRO A 280 -1.74 18.34 -7.47
N GLU A 281 -2.32 18.46 -8.67
CA GLU A 281 -1.58 18.29 -9.93
C GLU A 281 -0.62 19.45 -10.22
N TYR A 282 -0.92 20.67 -9.74
CA TYR A 282 -0.20 21.89 -10.14
C TYR A 282 1.20 22.04 -9.51
N ASP A 283 1.54 21.25 -8.48
CA ASP A 283 2.86 21.30 -7.86
C ASP A 283 3.93 20.54 -8.66
N GLY A 284 3.53 19.85 -9.74
CA GLY A 284 4.42 19.08 -10.61
C GLY A 284 5.02 17.84 -9.93
N SER A 285 4.53 17.46 -8.76
CA SER A 285 5.00 16.29 -8.04
C SER A 285 4.44 15.01 -8.67
N LEU A 286 5.22 13.94 -8.57
CA LEU A 286 4.74 12.62 -8.94
C LEU A 286 3.53 12.18 -8.12
N SER A 287 3.45 12.59 -6.85
CA SER A 287 2.32 12.32 -5.97
C SER A 287 1.02 12.90 -6.54
N GLY A 288 1.07 14.14 -7.04
CA GLY A 288 -0.05 14.87 -7.62
C GLY A 288 -0.37 14.52 -9.08
N ALA A 289 0.61 13.98 -9.82
CA ALA A 289 0.44 13.59 -11.22
C ALA A 289 -0.76 12.65 -11.41
N ARG A 290 -1.67 13.02 -12.31
CA ARG A 290 -2.85 12.21 -12.62
C ARG A 290 -2.45 11.00 -13.45
N LEU A 291 -3.23 9.92 -13.37
CA LEU A 291 -2.96 8.69 -14.13
C LEU A 291 -2.97 8.90 -15.66
N LYS A 292 -3.70 9.91 -16.16
CA LYS A 292 -3.62 10.33 -17.58
C LYS A 292 -2.21 10.71 -18.03
N GLU A 293 -1.37 11.26 -17.13
CA GLU A 293 0.02 11.60 -17.43
C GLU A 293 0.85 10.32 -17.61
N ALA A 294 0.60 9.30 -16.78
CA ALA A 294 1.31 8.03 -16.85
C ALA A 294 1.13 7.31 -18.20
N ILE A 295 0.04 7.58 -18.93
CA ILE A 295 -0.19 7.07 -20.29
C ILE A 295 0.90 7.55 -21.25
N SER A 296 1.34 8.83 -21.17
CA SER A 296 2.38 9.35 -22.08
C SER A 296 3.74 8.69 -21.88
N TRP A 297 3.95 8.06 -20.73
CA TRP A 297 5.17 7.34 -20.38
C TRP A 297 5.07 5.83 -20.67
N GLY A 298 3.95 5.35 -21.22
CA GLY A 298 3.71 3.91 -21.39
C GLY A 298 3.50 3.16 -20.08
N LYS A 299 3.27 3.85 -18.96
CA LYS A 299 3.08 3.25 -17.63
C LYS A 299 1.65 2.75 -17.41
N ILE A 300 0.70 3.23 -18.21
CA ILE A 300 -0.71 2.83 -18.26
C ILE A 300 -1.10 2.73 -19.73
N ARG A 301 -1.82 1.68 -20.14
CA ARG A 301 -2.26 1.54 -21.54
C ARG A 301 -3.24 2.68 -21.90
N PRO A 302 -3.26 3.18 -23.15
CA PRO A 302 -4.11 4.31 -23.52
C PRO A 302 -5.62 4.08 -23.31
N GLU A 303 -6.08 2.83 -23.46
CA GLU A 303 -7.47 2.41 -23.34
C GLU A 303 -7.80 1.79 -21.97
N ALA A 304 -6.83 1.69 -21.05
CA ALA A 304 -7.03 1.08 -19.74
C ALA A 304 -8.07 1.85 -18.90
N PRO A 305 -9.05 1.16 -18.28
CA PRO A 305 -9.92 1.76 -17.29
C PRO A 305 -9.10 2.35 -16.15
N GLN A 306 -9.24 3.67 -15.93
CA GLN A 306 -8.52 4.35 -14.86
C GLN A 306 -9.30 5.51 -14.25
N VAL A 307 -9.07 5.74 -12.96
CA VAL A 307 -9.71 6.82 -12.21
C VAL A 307 -8.81 7.29 -11.07
N VAL A 308 -8.79 8.60 -10.84
CA VAL A 308 -8.16 9.22 -9.67
C VAL A 308 -9.24 9.80 -8.77
N VAL A 309 -9.38 9.26 -7.56
CA VAL A 309 -10.31 9.75 -6.53
C VAL A 309 -9.55 10.75 -5.65
N GLU A 310 -9.91 12.02 -5.71
CA GLU A 310 -9.31 13.05 -4.86
C GLU A 310 -9.96 13.07 -3.47
N GLY A 311 -9.18 12.78 -2.44
CA GLY A 311 -9.65 12.77 -1.05
C GLY A 311 -8.74 11.97 -0.11
N ASP A 312 -9.07 12.01 1.18
CA ASP A 312 -8.33 11.29 2.22
C ASP A 312 -8.65 9.79 2.17
N ALA A 313 -7.61 8.97 2.06
CA ALA A 313 -7.72 7.52 1.99
C ALA A 313 -8.32 6.90 3.28
N SER A 314 -8.15 7.54 4.44
CA SER A 314 -8.74 7.08 5.71
C SER A 314 -10.28 7.15 5.72
N VAL A 315 -10.88 7.97 4.84
CA VAL A 315 -12.34 8.02 4.64
C VAL A 315 -12.74 7.11 3.48
N ILE A 316 -11.99 7.14 2.38
CA ILE A 316 -12.33 6.44 1.14
C ILE A 316 -12.18 4.92 1.27
N LEU A 317 -11.06 4.44 1.81
CA LEU A 317 -10.74 3.01 1.85
C LEU A 317 -11.71 2.19 2.70
N PRO A 318 -12.17 2.64 3.89
CA PRO A 318 -13.18 1.89 4.64
C PRO A 318 -14.50 1.73 3.87
N ILE A 319 -14.92 2.76 3.10
CA ILE A 319 -16.13 2.70 2.28
C ILE A 319 -15.94 1.69 1.13
N LEU A 320 -14.80 1.73 0.44
CA LEU A 320 -14.50 0.74 -0.62
C LEU A 320 -14.39 -0.67 -0.06
N GLY A 321 -13.61 -0.87 1.00
CA GLY A 321 -13.38 -2.17 1.62
C GLY A 321 -14.67 -2.82 2.12
N ALA A 322 -15.60 -2.03 2.67
CA ALA A 322 -16.89 -2.52 3.13
C ALA A 322 -17.80 -3.06 2.01
N ASP A 323 -17.51 -2.77 0.74
CA ASP A 323 -18.19 -3.40 -0.41
C ASP A 323 -17.31 -4.45 -1.12
N LEU A 324 -15.99 -4.19 -1.24
CA LEU A 324 -15.04 -5.05 -1.95
C LEU A 324 -14.74 -6.37 -1.23
N PHE A 325 -14.74 -6.38 0.11
CA PHE A 325 -14.41 -7.56 0.92
C PHE A 325 -15.64 -8.22 1.56
N ARG A 326 -16.84 -7.90 1.07
CA ARG A 326 -18.06 -8.59 1.46
C ARG A 326 -18.17 -9.93 0.73
N ASP A 327 -18.58 -10.96 1.48
CA ASP A 327 -19.02 -12.25 0.95
C ASP A 327 -20.17 -12.11 -0.07
#